data_AF-A0A9Q4ZRV5-F1
#
_entry.id   AF-A0A9Q4ZRV5-F1
#
_cell.length_a   1.000
_cell.length_b   1.000
_cell.length_c   1.000
_cell.angle_alpha   90.00
_cell.angle_beta   90.00
_cell.angle_gamma   90.00
#
_symmetry.space_group_name_H-M   'P 1'
#
loop_
_entity.id
_entity.type
_entity.pdbx_description
1 polymer ?
#
loop_
_entity_poly.entity_id
_entity_poly.type
_entity_poly.pdbx_seq_one_letter_code
_entity_poly.pdbx_strand_id
1 'polypeptide(L)'
;MTNTENITASAPVARGLLLSVLRNADGRDCTLGGISSRATALTLVGTLDSRKGQVQRVTAMPARSRCVEPTAARPAVALEIRTGLLAEDRYISLVPVEWDDEIDAYRRTHSWSMAGGNYATTSDSRFPELVRYYVDAYSSAVAIHDRVEN
;
A
#
# COMPACT_ATOMS: atom_id res chain seq x y z
N MET A 1 -41.40 19.85 -1.64
CA MET A 1 -40.68 18.78 -0.91
C MET A 1 -39.27 18.72 -1.47
N THR A 2 -38.34 19.42 -0.84
CA THR A 2 -36.93 19.49 -1.26
C THR A 2 -36.17 18.34 -0.61
N ASN A 3 -35.68 17.41 -1.42
CA ASN A 3 -34.75 16.37 -0.99
C ASN A 3 -33.42 17.03 -0.62
N THR A 4 -33.17 17.12 0.67
CA THR A 4 -31.85 17.44 1.23
C THR A 4 -31.03 16.16 1.17
N GLU A 5 -30.32 15.94 0.07
CA GLU A 5 -29.28 14.91 0.04
C GLU A 5 -28.18 15.29 1.03
N ASN A 6 -28.02 14.41 2.03
CA ASN A 6 -26.95 14.45 3.01
C ASN A 6 -25.60 14.54 2.30
N ILE A 7 -24.90 15.66 2.50
CA ILE A 7 -23.47 15.80 2.19
C ILE A 7 -22.74 14.85 3.14
N THR A 8 -22.53 13.61 2.71
CA THR A 8 -21.72 12.62 3.43
C THR A 8 -20.34 13.20 3.68
N ALA A 9 -19.94 13.24 4.95
CA ALA A 9 -18.59 13.58 5.35
C ALA A 9 -17.58 12.78 4.50
N SER A 10 -16.66 13.48 3.86
CA SER A 10 -15.54 12.86 3.14
C SER A 10 -14.84 11.89 4.07
N ALA A 11 -14.66 10.63 3.63
CA ALA A 11 -13.95 9.64 4.42
C ALA A 11 -12.54 10.17 4.77
N PRO A 12 -12.07 9.98 6.02
CA PRO A 12 -10.76 10.44 6.46
C PRO A 12 -9.67 10.03 5.48
N VAL A 13 -8.73 10.95 5.22
CA VAL A 13 -7.56 10.72 4.36
C VAL A 13 -6.74 9.49 4.82
N ALA A 14 -6.90 9.11 6.10
CA ALA A 14 -6.24 7.96 6.71
C ALA A 14 -6.76 6.56 6.30
N ARG A 15 -7.87 6.46 5.56
CA ARG A 15 -8.50 5.16 5.22
C ARG A 15 -8.09 4.65 3.83
N GLY A 16 -8.24 3.35 3.61
CA GLY A 16 -7.76 2.67 2.41
C GLY A 16 -8.55 1.42 2.01
N LEU A 17 -7.93 0.57 1.19
CA LEU A 17 -8.46 -0.73 0.78
C LEU A 17 -7.91 -1.87 1.66
N LEU A 18 -8.72 -2.89 1.88
CA LEU A 18 -8.30 -4.09 2.60
C LEU A 18 -7.53 -5.03 1.66
N LEU A 19 -6.35 -5.45 2.09
CA LEU A 19 -5.56 -6.48 1.44
C LEU A 19 -5.37 -7.68 2.38
N SER A 20 -5.38 -8.89 1.84
CA SER A 20 -5.01 -10.13 2.52
C SER A 20 -3.55 -10.47 2.22
N VAL A 21 -2.79 -10.86 3.24
CA VAL A 21 -1.39 -11.27 3.09
C VAL A 21 -1.33 -12.74 2.68
N LEU A 22 -0.59 -13.00 1.60
CA LEU A 22 -0.26 -14.32 1.09
C LEU A 22 1.17 -14.67 1.52
N ARG A 23 1.32 -15.80 2.21
CA ARG A 23 2.61 -16.33 2.64
C ARG A 23 2.84 -17.69 2.01
N ASN A 24 4.10 -18.02 1.79
CA ASN A 24 4.47 -19.40 1.46
C ASN A 24 4.12 -20.30 2.66
N ALA A 25 3.30 -21.33 2.45
CA ALA A 25 2.86 -22.24 3.49
C ALA A 25 4.02 -23.01 4.14
N ASP A 26 5.04 -23.35 3.34
CA ASP A 26 6.23 -24.11 3.78
C ASP A 26 7.47 -23.22 3.94
N GLY A 27 7.30 -21.90 3.75
CA GLY A 27 8.40 -20.94 3.76
C GLY A 27 8.82 -20.54 5.17
N ARG A 28 10.13 -20.31 5.34
CA ARG A 28 10.63 -19.59 6.51
C ARG A 28 10.34 -18.09 6.36
N ASP A 29 10.16 -17.39 7.48
CA ASP A 29 10.11 -15.93 7.46
C ASP A 29 11.45 -15.35 6.96
N CYS A 30 11.42 -14.76 5.76
CA CYS A 30 12.54 -14.04 5.15
C CYS A 30 12.35 -12.51 5.20
N THR A 31 11.31 -12.02 5.88
CA THR A 31 11.05 -10.58 6.08
C THR A 31 11.88 -9.98 7.22
N LEU A 32 12.57 -10.81 8.02
CA LEU A 32 13.26 -10.39 9.24
C LEU A 32 12.33 -9.71 10.27
N GLY A 33 11.13 -10.26 10.47
CA GLY A 33 10.15 -9.69 11.40
C GLY A 33 9.34 -8.51 10.84
N GLY A 34 9.30 -8.38 9.51
CA GLY A 34 8.50 -7.37 8.81
C GLY A 34 7.00 -7.49 9.10
N ILE A 35 6.23 -6.45 8.76
CA ILE A 35 4.80 -6.39 9.08
C ILE A 35 4.00 -7.59 8.52
N SER A 36 4.41 -8.11 7.37
CA SER A 36 3.76 -9.20 6.66
C SER A 36 4.05 -10.56 7.27
N SER A 37 5.09 -10.75 8.09
CA SER A 37 5.27 -12.01 8.83
C SER A 37 4.32 -12.13 10.02
N ARG A 38 3.75 -11.02 10.50
CA ARG A 38 2.88 -10.97 11.69
C ARG A 38 1.41 -10.72 11.35
N ALA A 39 1.13 -9.80 10.43
CA ALA A 39 -0.23 -9.39 10.08
C ALA A 39 -0.81 -10.20 8.92
N THR A 40 -2.02 -10.74 9.06
CA THR A 40 -2.72 -11.47 7.98
C THR A 40 -3.45 -10.54 7.00
N ALA A 41 -3.57 -9.27 7.33
CA ALA A 41 -4.19 -8.25 6.50
C ALA A 41 -3.40 -6.94 6.53
N LEU A 42 -3.55 -6.14 5.50
CA LEU A 42 -2.96 -4.79 5.38
C LEU A 42 -4.03 -3.79 4.92
N THR A 43 -3.79 -2.49 5.16
CA THR A 43 -4.60 -1.42 4.58
C THR A 43 -3.78 -0.64 3.57
N LEU A 44 -4.19 -0.66 2.30
CA LEU A 44 -3.60 0.18 1.26
C LEU A 44 -4.13 1.61 1.36
N VAL A 45 -3.32 2.51 1.90
CA VAL A 45 -3.71 3.91 2.20
C VAL A 45 -3.40 4.90 1.08
N GLY A 46 -2.62 4.51 0.08
CA GLY A 46 -2.30 5.38 -1.04
C GLY A 46 -1.13 4.89 -1.88
N THR A 47 -0.50 5.83 -2.59
CA THR A 47 0.62 5.58 -3.50
C THR A 47 1.85 6.43 -3.16
N LEU A 48 3.03 5.89 -3.49
CA LEU A 48 4.31 6.60 -3.48
C LEU A 48 4.89 6.54 -4.89
N ASP A 49 4.98 7.68 -5.57
CA ASP A 49 5.53 7.74 -6.93
C ASP A 49 7.04 8.06 -6.89
N SER A 50 7.85 7.03 -6.67
CA SER A 50 9.30 7.16 -6.56
C SER A 50 10.02 7.20 -7.92
N ARG A 51 9.30 7.35 -9.04
CA ARG A 51 9.89 7.33 -10.41
C ARG A 51 10.86 8.48 -10.68
N LYS A 52 10.70 9.61 -9.98
CA LYS A 52 11.54 10.82 -10.14
C LYS A 52 12.49 11.06 -8.94
N GLY A 53 12.63 10.08 -8.06
CA GLY A 53 13.40 10.21 -6.82
C GLY A 53 12.65 9.65 -5.62
N GLN A 54 13.29 9.60 -4.46
CA GLN A 54 12.64 9.08 -3.26
C GLN A 54 11.52 10.01 -2.81
N VAL A 55 10.30 9.46 -2.71
CA VAL A 55 9.13 10.14 -2.16
C VAL A 55 8.84 9.56 -0.78
N GLN A 56 8.64 10.46 0.19
CA GLN A 56 8.33 10.08 1.57
C GLN A 56 6.83 10.19 1.87
N ARG A 57 6.16 11.22 1.35
CA ARG A 57 4.74 11.50 1.61
C ARG A 57 3.84 10.68 0.68
N VAL A 58 2.91 9.93 1.27
CA VAL A 58 1.91 9.14 0.54
C VAL A 58 0.85 10.05 -0.07
N THR A 59 0.55 9.82 -1.35
CA THR A 59 -0.66 10.36 -1.99
C THR A 59 -1.83 9.47 -1.61
N ALA A 60 -2.78 10.02 -0.85
CA ALA A 60 -3.89 9.25 -0.31
C ALA A 60 -4.76 8.62 -1.41
N MET A 61 -5.38 7.48 -1.08
CA MET A 61 -6.37 6.85 -1.97
C MET A 61 -7.48 7.83 -2.37
N PRO A 62 -8.06 7.70 -3.58
CA PRO A 62 -9.28 8.41 -3.94
C PRO A 62 -10.40 8.15 -2.92
N ALA A 63 -11.26 9.14 -2.66
CA ALA A 63 -12.31 9.03 -1.64
C ALA A 63 -13.16 7.75 -1.77
N ARG A 64 -13.47 7.35 -3.00
CA ARG A 64 -14.21 6.11 -3.30
C ARG A 64 -13.52 4.84 -2.81
N SER A 65 -12.23 4.85 -2.50
CA SER A 65 -11.42 3.69 -2.09
C SER A 65 -11.01 3.74 -0.61
N ARG A 66 -11.50 4.73 0.15
CA ARG A 66 -11.17 4.95 1.58
C ARG A 66 -12.10 4.16 2.51
N CYS A 67 -12.12 2.85 2.36
CA CYS A 67 -13.12 1.99 2.99
C CYS A 67 -12.76 1.53 4.40
N VAL A 68 -11.49 1.30 4.70
CA VAL A 68 -11.06 0.69 5.95
C VAL A 68 -9.92 1.46 6.61
N GLU A 69 -9.96 1.57 7.93
CA GLU A 69 -8.91 2.22 8.71
C GLU A 69 -7.76 1.25 8.99
N PRO A 70 -6.49 1.70 8.91
CA PRO A 70 -5.36 0.92 9.42
C PRO A 70 -5.45 0.69 10.93
N THR A 71 -4.98 -0.46 11.39
CA THR A 71 -4.92 -0.80 12.82
C THR A 71 -3.63 -1.56 13.10
N ALA A 72 -3.31 -1.82 14.37
CA ALA A 72 -2.16 -2.68 14.71
C ALA A 72 -2.25 -4.09 14.08
N ALA A 73 -3.46 -4.66 13.94
CA ALA A 73 -3.69 -5.96 13.30
C ALA A 73 -3.68 -5.88 11.76
N ARG A 74 -3.85 -4.68 11.21
CA ARG A 74 -3.90 -4.39 9.78
C ARG A 74 -3.11 -3.12 9.49
N PRO A 75 -1.77 -3.21 9.52
CA PRO A 75 -0.91 -2.04 9.36
C PRO A 75 -1.07 -1.41 7.97
N ALA A 76 -0.73 -0.12 7.89
CA ALA A 76 -0.82 0.65 6.68
C ALA A 76 0.32 0.32 5.71
N VAL A 77 -0.02 0.26 4.41
CA VAL A 77 0.95 0.16 3.32
C VAL A 77 0.59 1.13 2.20
N ALA A 78 1.59 1.55 1.43
CA ALA A 78 1.40 2.28 0.18
C ALA A 78 1.88 1.44 -1.01
N LEU A 79 1.25 1.62 -2.16
CA LEU A 79 1.75 1.10 -3.43
C LEU A 79 2.87 2.03 -3.91
N GLU A 80 4.10 1.59 -3.82
CA GLU A 80 5.25 2.30 -4.35
C GLU A 80 5.45 1.96 -5.82
N ILE A 81 5.60 2.99 -6.66
CA ILE A 81 5.92 2.91 -8.07
C ILE A 81 7.37 3.32 -8.27
N ARG A 82 8.17 2.46 -8.87
CA ARG A 82 9.59 2.69 -9.17
C ARG A 82 9.87 2.50 -10.66
N THR A 83 10.88 3.22 -11.15
CA THR A 83 11.45 2.98 -12.47
C THR A 83 12.58 1.96 -12.34
N GLY A 84 12.70 1.05 -13.31
CA GLY A 84 13.80 0.12 -13.42
C GLY A 84 15.14 0.77 -13.73
N LEU A 85 16.18 -0.06 -13.73
CA LEU A 85 17.52 0.32 -14.19
C LEU A 85 17.52 0.75 -15.66
N LEU A 86 16.66 0.11 -16.46
CA LEU A 86 16.30 0.57 -17.79
C LEU A 86 15.02 1.40 -17.64
N ALA A 87 15.05 2.66 -18.04
CA ALA A 87 14.01 3.67 -17.73
C ALA A 87 12.60 3.35 -18.27
N GLU A 88 12.44 2.23 -18.97
CA GLU A 88 11.20 1.74 -19.55
C GLU A 88 10.43 0.81 -18.61
N ASP A 89 11.13 0.09 -17.73
CA ASP A 89 10.50 -0.83 -16.79
C ASP A 89 9.87 -0.09 -15.62
N ARG A 90 8.69 -0.54 -15.22
CA ARG A 90 8.02 -0.05 -14.02
C ARG A 90 7.79 -1.19 -13.05
N TYR A 91 8.22 -0.98 -11.82
CA TYR A 91 8.07 -1.92 -10.72
C TYR A 91 7.12 -1.37 -9.69
N ILE A 92 6.28 -2.26 -9.16
CA ILE A 92 5.40 -1.94 -8.03
C ILE A 92 5.66 -2.88 -6.87
N SER A 93 5.51 -2.31 -5.68
CA SER A 93 5.64 -3.04 -4.43
C SER A 93 4.79 -2.37 -3.37
N LEU A 94 4.31 -3.13 -2.41
CA LEU A 94 3.71 -2.58 -1.20
C LEU A 94 4.82 -2.27 -0.20
N VAL A 95 4.83 -1.08 0.38
CA VAL A 95 5.81 -0.69 1.41
C VAL A 95 5.09 -0.26 2.69
N PRO A 96 5.63 -0.60 3.88
CA PRO A 96 5.11 -0.10 5.15
C PRO A 96 5.15 1.43 5.21
N VAL A 97 4.09 2.00 5.79
CA VAL A 97 3.97 3.44 6.03
C VAL A 97 3.38 3.70 7.42
N GLU A 98 3.71 4.84 7.99
CA GLU A 98 3.23 5.29 9.29
C GLU A 98 2.55 6.66 9.17
N TRP A 99 1.59 6.93 10.04
CA TRP A 99 0.96 8.24 10.09
C TRP A 99 1.93 9.25 10.71
N ASP A 100 2.01 10.42 10.11
CA ASP A 100 2.81 11.55 10.59
C ASP A 100 1.88 12.74 10.85
N ASP A 101 1.73 13.07 12.14
CA ASP A 101 0.86 14.15 12.62
C ASP A 101 1.33 15.54 12.19
N GLU A 102 2.64 15.73 11.93
CA GLU A 102 3.17 17.04 11.54
C GLU A 102 2.74 17.42 10.12
N ILE A 103 2.62 16.42 9.25
CA ILE A 103 2.29 16.61 7.83
C ILE A 103 0.86 16.16 7.47
N ASP A 104 0.10 15.67 8.45
CA ASP A 104 -1.27 15.15 8.34
C ASP A 104 -1.39 14.12 7.18
N ALA A 105 -0.45 13.18 7.14
CA ALA A 105 -0.37 12.19 6.06
C ALA A 105 0.43 10.95 6.47
N TYR A 106 0.24 9.86 5.72
CA TYR A 106 1.15 8.72 5.79
C TYR A 106 2.50 9.04 5.17
N ARG A 107 3.57 8.55 5.79
CA ARG A 107 4.94 8.57 5.27
C ARG A 107 5.57 7.18 5.29
N ARG A 108 6.58 6.98 4.46
CA ARG A 108 7.39 5.76 4.47
C ARG A 108 8.15 5.61 5.79
N THR A 109 8.18 4.39 6.34
CA THR A 109 8.90 4.10 7.61
C THR A 109 10.41 3.97 7.44
N HIS A 110 10.88 3.47 6.28
CA HIS A 110 12.30 3.22 6.01
C HIS A 110 12.67 3.64 4.60
N SER A 111 13.87 4.21 4.41
CA SER A 111 14.37 4.63 3.08
C SER A 111 14.61 3.46 2.11
N TRP A 112 14.90 2.27 2.64
CA TRP A 112 15.11 1.06 1.87
C TRP A 112 14.38 -0.13 2.50
N SER A 113 13.68 -0.90 1.67
CA SER A 113 13.07 -2.16 2.06
C SER A 113 12.99 -3.11 0.87
N MET A 114 13.08 -4.40 1.16
CA MET A 114 13.14 -5.48 0.17
C MET A 114 11.99 -6.45 0.35
N ALA A 115 11.68 -7.19 -0.71
CA ALA A 115 10.71 -8.27 -0.62
C ALA A 115 11.24 -9.38 0.28
N GLY A 116 10.44 -9.76 1.29
CA GLY A 116 10.70 -10.93 2.13
C GLY A 116 10.03 -12.23 1.61
N GLY A 117 9.43 -12.19 0.42
CA GLY A 117 8.74 -13.33 -0.20
C GLY A 117 7.22 -13.38 0.02
N ASN A 118 6.66 -12.45 0.80
CA ASN A 118 5.22 -12.33 0.99
C ASN A 118 4.58 -11.39 -0.05
N TYR A 119 3.31 -11.64 -0.35
CA TYR A 119 2.50 -10.84 -1.28
C TYR A 119 1.22 -10.38 -0.59
N ALA A 120 0.53 -9.40 -1.15
CA ALA A 120 -0.83 -9.07 -0.75
C ALA A 120 -1.78 -9.04 -1.95
N THR A 121 -3.04 -9.40 -1.70
CA THR A 121 -4.11 -9.45 -2.72
C THR A 121 -5.44 -8.95 -2.15
N THR A 122 -6.42 -8.71 -3.02
CA THR A 122 -7.80 -8.42 -2.64
C THR A 122 -8.75 -8.79 -3.77
N SER A 123 -10.01 -9.09 -3.43
CA SER A 123 -11.09 -9.26 -4.42
C SER A 123 -11.69 -7.93 -4.88
N ASP A 124 -11.25 -6.82 -4.30
CA ASP A 124 -11.72 -5.48 -4.63
C ASP A 124 -11.16 -5.00 -5.97
N SER A 125 -12.02 -4.72 -6.96
CA SER A 125 -11.58 -4.33 -8.31
C SER A 125 -10.78 -3.02 -8.35
N ARG A 126 -10.93 -2.15 -7.33
CA ARG A 126 -10.24 -0.86 -7.27
C ARG A 126 -8.72 -1.03 -7.10
N PHE A 127 -8.26 -2.15 -6.57
CA PHE A 127 -6.83 -2.44 -6.42
C PHE A 127 -6.13 -2.77 -7.75
N PRO A 128 -6.57 -3.79 -8.52
CA PRO A 128 -5.95 -4.07 -9.80
C PRO A 128 -6.19 -2.96 -10.84
N GLU A 129 -7.28 -2.17 -10.73
CA GLU A 129 -7.45 -0.92 -11.50
C GLU A 129 -6.33 0.09 -11.21
N LEU A 130 -5.98 0.28 -9.93
CA LEU A 130 -4.88 1.16 -9.51
C LEU A 130 -3.54 0.65 -10.04
N VAL A 131 -3.28 -0.66 -9.93
CA VAL A 131 -2.06 -1.29 -10.47
C VAL A 131 -1.96 -1.06 -11.98
N ARG A 132 -3.03 -1.36 -12.73
CA ARG A 132 -3.08 -1.17 -14.18
C ARG A 132 -2.82 0.28 -14.59
N TYR A 133 -3.32 1.25 -13.85
CA TYR A 133 -3.07 2.66 -14.12
C TYR A 133 -1.58 3.02 -14.13
N TYR A 134 -0.76 2.40 -13.25
CA TYR A 134 0.65 2.75 -13.13
C TYR A 134 1.60 1.91 -13.97
N VAL A 135 1.33 0.61 -14.13
CA VAL A 135 2.26 -0.32 -14.78
C VAL A 135 1.72 -0.98 -16.05
N ASP A 136 0.53 -0.57 -16.52
CA ASP A 136 -0.16 -1.14 -17.70
C ASP A 136 -0.26 -2.68 -17.68
N ALA A 137 -0.27 -3.24 -16.48
CA ALA A 137 -0.40 -4.66 -16.23
C ALA A 137 -1.53 -4.91 -15.23
N TYR A 138 -2.20 -6.04 -15.38
CA TYR A 138 -3.20 -6.47 -14.41
C TYR A 138 -2.54 -7.45 -13.44
N SER A 139 -2.25 -7.01 -12.21
CA SER A 139 -1.83 -7.92 -11.14
C SER A 139 -2.82 -7.89 -9.99
N SER A 140 -3.27 -9.08 -9.58
CA SER A 140 -4.10 -9.27 -8.39
C SER A 140 -3.26 -9.44 -7.12
N ALA A 141 -1.95 -9.69 -7.24
CA ALA A 141 -1.05 -9.87 -6.11
C ALA A 141 0.24 -9.06 -6.28
N VAL A 142 0.63 -8.31 -5.24
CA VAL A 142 1.81 -7.44 -5.27
C VAL A 142 2.74 -7.82 -4.13
N ALA A 143 4.05 -7.87 -4.42
CA ALA A 143 5.07 -8.19 -3.43
C ALA A 143 5.07 -7.14 -2.31
N ILE A 144 5.24 -7.59 -1.07
CA ILE A 144 5.39 -6.72 0.09
C ILE A 144 6.88 -6.55 0.38
N HIS A 145 7.33 -5.30 0.33
CA HIS A 145 8.70 -4.89 0.60
C HIS A 145 8.81 -4.36 2.02
N ASP A 146 8.88 -5.28 2.98
CA ASP A 146 8.95 -4.99 4.42
C ASP A 146 10.16 -5.64 5.12
N ARG A 147 11.08 -6.24 4.37
CA ARG A 147 12.39 -6.65 4.89
C ARG A 147 13.32 -5.45 5.01
N VAL A 148 13.85 -5.24 6.20
CA VAL A 148 14.88 -4.23 6.50
C VAL A 148 16.10 -4.95 7.08
N GLU A 149 17.27 -4.71 6.49
CA GLU A 149 18.56 -5.22 6.97
C GLU A 149 19.31 -4.07 7.62
N ASN A 150 19.77 -4.28 8.85
CA ASN A 150 20.60 -3.34 9.62
C ASN A 150 22.04 -3.82 9.65
#